data_AF-A0A533X9A2-F1
#
_entry.id   AF-A0A533X9A2-F1
#
_cell.length_a   1.000
_cell.length_b   1.000
_cell.length_c   1.000
_cell.angle_alpha   90.00
_cell.angle_beta   90.00
_cell.angle_gamma   90.00
#
_symmetry.space_group_name_H-M   'P 1'
#
loop_
_entity.id
_entity.type
_entity.pdbx_description
1 polymer ?
#
loop_
_entity_poly.entity_id
_entity_poly.type
_entity_poly.pdbx_seq_one_letter_code
_entity_poly.pdbx_strand_id
1 'polypeptide(L)' 'MTASAQSLSVIIATDCGSTTTKAILIEKLGNEYRQTYRGEAPTTVEAPFEDVTRGVLNSFAELEELSGR' A
#
# COMPACT_ATOMS: atom_id res chain seq x y z
N MET A 1 -25.08 4.28 -21.44
CA MET A 1 -24.11 5.20 -20.81
C MET A 1 -22.83 4.42 -20.63
N THR A 2 -21.82 4.64 -21.47
CA THR A 2 -20.48 4.07 -21.25
C THR A 2 -19.79 4.95 -20.22
N ALA A 3 -19.52 4.42 -19.03
CA ALA A 3 -18.69 5.11 -18.04
C ALA A 3 -17.35 5.43 -18.71
N SER A 4 -16.97 6.71 -18.80
CA SER A 4 -15.61 7.06 -19.19
C SER A 4 -14.69 6.50 -18.12
N ALA A 5 -13.79 5.59 -18.49
CA ALA A 5 -12.77 5.10 -17.57
C ALA A 5 -11.98 6.30 -17.07
N GLN A 6 -12.18 6.70 -15.80
CA GLN A 6 -11.34 7.70 -15.17
C GLN A 6 -9.91 7.21 -15.23
N SER A 7 -8.99 8.08 -15.67
CA SER A 7 -7.57 7.75 -15.68
C SER A 7 -7.10 7.54 -14.25
N LEU A 8 -6.79 6.30 -13.88
CA LEU A 8 -6.16 5.97 -12.60
C LEU A 8 -4.78 6.63 -12.55
N SER A 9 -4.58 7.56 -11.62
CA SER A 9 -3.29 8.25 -11.42
C SER A 9 -2.47 7.64 -10.28
N VAL A 10 -3.15 6.99 -9.32
CA VAL A 10 -2.57 6.43 -8.11
C VAL A 10 -3.23 5.08 -7.83
N ILE A 11 -2.42 4.10 -7.45
CA ILE A 11 -2.84 2.78 -6.98
C ILE A 11 -2.10 2.53 -5.67
N ILE A 12 -2.82 2.06 -4.66
CA ILE A 12 -2.21 1.52 -3.44
C ILE A 12 -2.43 0.01 -3.47
N ALA A 13 -1.35 -0.75 -3.29
CA ALA A 13 -1.39 -2.20 -3.16
C ALA A 13 -0.80 -2.61 -1.81
N THR A 14 -1.44 -3.56 -1.15
CA THR A 14 -0.97 -4.10 0.12
C THR A 14 -0.62 -5.57 -0.02
N ASP A 15 0.61 -5.93 0.35
CA ASP A 15 1.11 -7.30 0.43
C ASP A 15 1.19 -7.72 1.90
N CYS A 16 0.24 -8.54 2.35
CA CYS A 16 0.20 -9.09 3.71
C CYS A 16 0.99 -10.41 3.77
N GLY A 17 2.31 -10.32 3.86
CA GLY A 17 3.18 -11.49 4.00
C GLY A 17 3.21 -12.07 5.42
N SER A 18 3.85 -13.23 5.56
CA SER A 18 4.03 -13.94 6.84
C SER A 18 5.06 -13.29 7.79
N THR A 19 5.86 -12.35 7.29
CA THR A 19 6.87 -11.64 8.09
C THR A 19 6.64 -10.14 8.07
N THR A 20 6.37 -9.58 6.90
CA THR A 20 6.10 -8.14 6.76
C THR A 20 4.82 -7.89 5.97
N THR A 21 4.08 -6.88 6.38
CA THR A 21 3.00 -6.25 5.60
C THR A 21 3.56 -5.03 4.90
N LYS A 22 3.31 -4.87 3.61
CA LYS A 22 3.86 -3.77 2.80
C LYS A 22 2.72 -2.96 2.19
N ALA A 23 2.83 -1.64 2.25
CA ALA A 23 1.99 -0.69 1.54
C ALA A 23 2.78 -0.11 0.38
N ILE A 24 2.30 -0.29 -0.84
CA ILE A 24 3.01 0.07 -2.06
C ILE A 24 2.22 1.15 -2.77
N LEU A 25 2.80 2.35 -2.86
CA LEU A 25 2.24 3.45 -3.63
C LEU A 25 2.78 3.38 -5.05
N ILE A 26 1.87 3.18 -6.00
CA ILE A 26 2.15 3.08 -7.43
C ILE A 26 1.50 4.28 -8.11
N GLU A 27 2.32 5.13 -8.72
CA GLU A 27 1.87 6.37 -9.34
C GLU A 27 2.13 6.35 -10.84
N LYS A 28 1.21 6.97 -11.58
CA LYS A 28 1.37 7.16 -13.01
C LYS A 28 2.32 8.33 -13.26
N LEU A 29 3.54 8.03 -13.68
CA LEU A 29 4.56 9.00 -14.08
C LEU A 29 4.65 9.03 -15.61
N GLY A 30 3.99 10.01 -16.23
CA GLY A 30 3.85 10.08 -17.69
C GLY A 30 2.95 8.95 -18.21
N ASN A 31 3.52 8.06 -19.03
CA ASN A 31 2.80 6.94 -19.65
C ASN A 31 2.97 5.61 -18.90
N GLU A 32 3.73 5.60 -17.80
CA GLU A 32 4.06 4.38 -17.06
C GLU A 32 3.58 4.47 -15.62
N TYR A 33 3.30 3.31 -15.02
CA TYR A 33 3.11 3.21 -13.58
C TYR A 33 4.44 2.81 -12.93
N ARG A 34 4.81 3.52 -11.87
CA ARG A 34 6.02 3.28 -11.10
C ARG A 34 5.67 3.14 -9.63
N GLN A 35 6.25 2.16 -8.95
CA GLN A 35 6.29 2.16 -7.50
C GLN A 35 7.16 3.34 -7.07
N THR A 36 6.56 4.31 -6.38
CA THR A 36 7.25 5.54 -5.95
C THR A 36 7.64 5.46 -4.48
N TYR A 37 6.75 4.95 -3.64
CA TYR A 37 6.99 4.80 -2.21
C TYR A 37 6.53 3.44 -1.72
N ARG A 38 7.13 2.98 -0.61
CA ARG A 38 6.80 1.70 0.00
C ARG A 38 7.00 1.77 1.51
N GLY A 39 5.91 1.66 2.24
CA GLY A 39 5.91 1.42 3.68
C GLY A 39 5.88 -0.08 3.98
N GLU A 40 6.45 -0.45 5.10
CA GLU A 40 6.61 -1.79 5.64
C GLU A 40 6.35 -1.77 7.15
N ALA A 41 5.65 -2.79 7.62
CA ALA A 41 5.55 -3.08 9.03
C ALA A 41 5.71 -4.59 9.26
N PRO A 42 6.14 -5.02 10.46
CA PRO A 42 5.98 -6.40 10.87
C PRO A 42 4.53 -6.85 10.66
N THR A 43 4.33 -8.06 10.14
CA THR A 43 2.99 -8.60 9.97
C THR A 43 2.34 -8.87 11.33
N THR A 44 1.01 -8.86 11.33
CA THR A 44 0.19 -9.17 12.50
C THR A 44 -0.77 -10.33 12.21
N VAL A 45 -0.48 -11.12 11.17
CA VAL A 45 -1.29 -12.28 10.76
C VAL A 45 -1.29 -13.40 11.81
N GLU A 46 -0.20 -13.55 12.55
CA GLU A 46 -0.03 -14.58 13.57
C GLU A 46 -0.28 -14.04 15.00
N ALA A 47 -0.33 -14.96 15.97
CA ALA A 47 -0.34 -14.64 17.39
C ALA A 47 0.83 -13.72 17.79
N PRO A 48 0.62 -12.80 18.74
CA PRO A 48 -0.57 -12.64 19.60
C PRO A 48 -1.64 -11.70 19.01
N PHE A 49 -1.45 -11.18 17.80
CA PHE A 49 -2.35 -10.17 17.23
C PHE A 49 -3.47 -10.78 16.42
N GLU A 50 -3.15 -11.75 15.56
CA GLU A 50 -4.11 -12.48 14.71
C GLU A 50 -5.08 -11.56 13.96
N ASP A 51 -4.60 -10.39 13.55
CA ASP A 51 -5.37 -9.35 12.88
C ASP A 51 -4.47 -8.63 11.89
N VAL A 52 -4.54 -9.04 10.63
CA VAL A 52 -3.75 -8.48 9.53
C VAL A 52 -3.97 -6.98 9.34
N THR A 53 -5.14 -6.45 9.72
CA THR A 53 -5.47 -5.04 9.48
C THR A 53 -4.55 -4.10 10.27
N ARG A 54 -4.04 -4.54 11.43
CA ARG A 54 -3.04 -3.80 12.21
C ARG A 54 -1.73 -3.63 11.43
N GLY A 55 -1.22 -4.69 10.83
CA GLY A 55 -0.04 -4.66 9.97
C GLY A 55 -0.26 -3.75 8.75
N VAL A 56 -1.46 -3.79 8.16
CA VAL A 56 -1.83 -2.88 7.06
C VAL A 56 -1.76 -1.42 7.51
N LEU A 57 -2.45 -1.06 8.60
CA LEU A 57 -2.47 0.32 9.10
C LEU A 57 -1.08 0.82 9.49
N ASN A 58 -0.26 -0.03 10.11
CA ASN A 58 1.11 0.31 10.45
C ASN A 58 1.97 0.55 9.20
N SER A 59 1.82 -0.30 8.17
CA SER A 59 2.53 -0.10 6.89
C SER A 59 2.05 1.13 6.14
N PHE A 60 0.80 1.54 6.33
CA PHE A 60 0.24 2.77 5.78
C PHE A 60 0.83 3.99 6.48
N ALA A 61 0.96 3.96 7.81
CA ALA A 61 1.60 5.05 8.55
C ALA A 61 3.05 5.31 8.09
N GLU A 62 3.85 4.26 7.85
CA GLU A 62 5.20 4.45 7.28
C GLU A 62 5.13 4.97 5.83
N LEU A 63 4.18 4.49 5.03
CA LEU A 63 3.99 5.00 3.66
C LEU A 63 3.62 6.49 3.64
N GLU A 64 2.72 6.92 4.52
CA GLU A 64 2.33 8.33 4.71
C GLU A 64 3.54 9.18 5.09
N GLU A 65 4.37 8.72 6.04
CA GLU A 65 5.61 9.40 6.41
C GLU A 65 6.60 9.51 5.24
N LEU A 66 6.81 8.42 4.50
CA LEU A 66 7.74 8.38 3.37
C LEU A 66 7.27 9.21 2.16
N SER A 67 5.96 9.20 1.89
CA SER A 67 5.37 9.88 0.74
C SER A 67 4.96 11.33 1.03
N GLY A 68 4.82 11.71 2.31
CA GLY A 68 4.36 13.02 2.75
C GLY A 68 2.89 13.28 2.44
N ARG A 69 2.05 12.24 2.44
CA ARG A 69 0.64 12.26 2.03
C ARG A 69 -0.28 11.67 3.08
#